data_AF-A0A1I4HJU7-F1
#
_entry.id   AF-A0A1I4HJU7-F1
#
_cell.length_a   1.000
_cell.length_b   1.000
_cell.length_c   1.000
_cell.angle_alpha   90.00
_cell.angle_beta   90.00
_cell.angle_gamma   90.00
#
_symmetry.space_group_name_H-M   'P 1'
#
loop_
_entity.id
_entity.type
_entity.pdbx_description
1 polymer ?
#
loop_
_entity_poly.entity_id
_entity_poly.type
_entity_poly.pdbx_seq_one_letter_code
_entity_poly.pdbx_strand_id
1 'polypeptide(L)'
;MKVNEKYIQTEISRCLLCYDPLCTKACPVGLDPAAIIKSLQFENFKGAVKKLTNKIGPEKNCNSQCGYKNNCQMACTRSKIDRPLEISKIHEFLLSKVEKEVQPVGLKT
;
A
#
# COMPACT_ATOMS: atom_id res chain seq x y z
N MET A 1 1.89 5.15 -15.88
CA MET A 1 2.47 3.83 -16.23
C MET A 1 1.37 2.79 -16.10
N LYS A 2 1.18 1.85 -17.05
CA LYS A 2 0.11 0.83 -16.91
C LYS A 2 0.55 -0.22 -15.90
N VAL A 3 -0.04 -0.22 -14.71
CA VAL A 3 0.22 -1.26 -13.70
C VAL A 3 -0.51 -2.54 -14.10
N ASN A 4 0.19 -3.67 -14.21
CA ASN A 4 -0.41 -4.96 -14.58
C ASN A 4 -1.18 -5.54 -13.37
N GLU A 5 -2.50 -5.58 -13.47
CA GLU A 5 -3.39 -6.03 -12.39
C GLU A 5 -3.11 -7.47 -11.94
N LYS A 6 -2.90 -8.41 -12.88
CA LYS A 6 -2.60 -9.81 -12.56
C LYS A 6 -1.28 -9.93 -11.78
N TYR A 7 -0.30 -9.12 -12.15
CA TYR A 7 0.97 -9.04 -11.42
C TYR A 7 0.76 -8.52 -10.00
N ILE A 8 -0.02 -7.44 -9.82
CA ILE A 8 -0.29 -6.88 -8.49
C ILE A 8 -1.03 -7.87 -7.58
N GLN A 9 -2.00 -8.62 -8.09
CA GLN A 9 -2.67 -9.66 -7.30
C GLN A 9 -1.69 -10.75 -6.84
N THR A 10 -0.76 -11.15 -7.72
CA THR A 10 0.32 -12.09 -7.36
C THR A 10 1.27 -11.48 -6.34
N GLU A 11 1.52 -10.18 -6.42
CA GLU A 11 2.40 -9.48 -5.48
C GLU A 11 1.77 -9.34 -4.09
N ILE A 12 0.47 -9.07 -4.01
CA ILE A 12 -0.30 -9.02 -2.76
C ILE A 12 -0.32 -10.39 -2.07
N SER A 13 -0.50 -11.48 -2.83
CA SER A 13 -0.51 -12.85 -2.28
C SER A 13 0.85 -13.29 -1.72
N ARG A 14 1.95 -12.63 -2.11
CA ARG A 14 3.28 -12.86 -1.54
C ARG A 14 3.45 -12.26 -0.13
N CYS A 15 2.53 -11.44 0.37
CA CYS A 15 2.63 -10.89 1.72
C CYS A 15 2.60 -12.01 2.78
N LEU A 16 3.55 -11.99 3.70
CA LEU A 16 3.68 -13.00 4.76
C LEU A 16 2.72 -12.78 5.95
N LEU A 17 1.92 -11.70 5.93
CA LEU A 17 1.07 -11.29 7.04
C LEU A 17 1.81 -11.28 8.40
N CYS A 18 3.01 -10.67 8.42
CA CYS A 18 3.88 -10.65 9.60
C CYS A 18 3.12 -10.19 10.86
N TYR A 19 3.31 -10.90 11.98
CA TYR A 19 2.77 -10.53 13.28
C TYR A 19 3.29 -9.16 13.76
N ASP A 20 4.60 -8.93 13.61
CA ASP A 20 5.27 -7.66 13.93
C ASP A 20 5.86 -7.02 12.65
N PRO A 21 5.05 -6.28 11.88
CA PRO A 21 5.44 -5.85 10.54
C PRO A 21 6.46 -4.71 10.54
N LEU A 22 7.70 -5.03 10.16
CA LEU A 22 8.78 -4.05 9.98
C LEU A 22 8.48 -3.00 8.89
N CYS A 23 7.70 -3.36 7.87
CA CYS A 23 7.30 -2.41 6.83
C CYS A 23 6.43 -1.27 7.37
N THR A 24 5.62 -1.52 8.39
CA THR A 24 4.82 -0.50 9.10
C THR A 24 5.71 0.36 9.98
N LYS A 25 6.62 -0.25 10.75
CA LYS A 25 7.57 0.50 11.61
C LYS A 25 8.51 1.41 10.82
N ALA A 26 8.89 1.00 9.61
CA ALA A 26 9.80 1.74 8.75
C ALA A 26 9.13 2.84 7.93
N CYS A 27 7.81 3.07 8.06
CA CYS A 27 7.14 4.08 7.27
C CYS A 27 7.33 5.49 7.88
N PRO A 28 8.03 6.43 7.19
CA PRO A 28 8.31 7.76 7.75
C PRO A 28 7.05 8.65 7.85
N VAL A 29 6.00 8.34 7.07
CA VAL A 29 4.73 9.08 7.06
C VAL A 29 3.66 8.43 7.94
N GLY A 30 4.00 7.34 8.66
CA GLY A 30 3.07 6.66 9.57
C GLY A 30 1.92 5.94 8.88
N LEU A 31 2.11 5.48 7.63
CA LEU A 31 1.20 4.50 7.01
C LEU A 31 1.39 3.13 7.65
N ASP A 32 0.38 2.28 7.47
CA ASP A 32 0.42 0.86 7.82
C ASP A 32 0.32 -0.02 6.56
N PRO A 33 1.44 -0.23 5.83
CA PRO A 33 1.46 -1.09 4.65
C PRO A 33 0.97 -2.50 4.94
N ALA A 34 1.25 -3.04 6.12
CA ALA A 34 0.81 -4.38 6.50
C ALA A 34 -0.72 -4.46 6.57
N ALA A 35 -1.38 -3.51 7.24
CA ALA A 35 -2.84 -3.48 7.30
C ALA A 35 -3.51 -3.17 5.96
N ILE A 36 -2.88 -2.32 5.12
CA ILE A 36 -3.35 -2.02 3.76
C ILE A 36 -3.30 -3.30 2.91
N ILE A 37 -2.15 -3.96 2.83
CA ILE A 37 -1.96 -5.17 2.02
C ILE A 37 -2.81 -6.33 2.55
N LYS A 38 -2.93 -6.48 3.88
CA LYS A 38 -3.85 -7.45 4.49
C LYS A 38 -5.29 -7.22 4.03
N SER A 39 -5.73 -5.97 3.98
CA SER A 39 -7.08 -5.65 3.49
C SER A 39 -7.27 -6.08 2.03
N LEU A 40 -6.26 -5.87 1.18
CA LEU A 40 -6.29 -6.31 -0.22
C LEU A 40 -6.28 -7.84 -0.35
N GLN A 41 -5.53 -8.54 0.49
CA GLN A 41 -5.44 -10.01 0.47
C GLN A 41 -6.77 -10.68 0.84
N PHE A 42 -7.62 -9.98 1.61
CA PHE A 42 -8.98 -10.40 1.96
C PHE A 42 -10.05 -9.63 1.16
N GLU A 43 -9.72 -9.16 -0.04
CA GLU A 43 -10.64 -8.51 -0.99
C GLU A 43 -11.37 -7.26 -0.45
N ASN A 44 -10.89 -6.69 0.65
CA ASN A 44 -11.41 -5.47 1.26
C ASN A 44 -10.76 -4.24 0.64
N PHE A 45 -11.13 -3.96 -0.63
CA PHE A 45 -10.56 -2.85 -1.39
C PHE A 45 -10.87 -1.49 -0.77
N LYS A 46 -12.14 -1.24 -0.39
CA LYS A 46 -12.57 0.01 0.26
C LYS A 46 -11.80 0.26 1.55
N GLY A 47 -11.60 -0.78 2.37
CA GLY A 47 -10.84 -0.70 3.61
C GLY A 47 -9.35 -0.48 3.39
N ALA A 48 -8.78 -0.95 2.28
CA ALA A 48 -7.40 -0.66 1.89
C ALA A 48 -7.25 0.81 1.45
N VAL A 49 -8.15 1.29 0.56
CA VAL A 49 -8.19 2.68 0.10
C VAL A 49 -8.26 3.64 1.27
N LYS A 50 -9.23 3.45 2.17
CA LYS A 50 -9.40 4.32 3.35
C LYS A 50 -8.14 4.39 4.21
N LYS A 51 -7.47 3.26 4.45
CA LYS A 51 -6.21 3.24 5.23
C LYS A 51 -5.08 4.00 4.54
N LEU A 52 -4.98 3.91 3.21
CA LEU A 52 -3.97 4.62 2.44
C LEU A 52 -4.25 6.13 2.40
N THR A 53 -5.46 6.53 1.97
CA THR A 53 -5.79 7.93 1.71
C THR A 53 -5.97 8.76 2.97
N ASN A 54 -6.38 8.16 4.11
CA ASN A 54 -6.50 8.87 5.39
C ASN A 54 -5.18 9.51 5.88
N LYS A 55 -4.03 9.03 5.41
CA LYS A 55 -2.71 9.53 5.86
C LYS A 55 -2.05 10.47 4.85
N ILE A 56 -2.09 10.14 3.56
CA ILE A 56 -1.38 10.91 2.53
C ILE A 56 -2.30 11.80 1.68
N GLY A 57 -3.61 11.63 1.73
CA GLY A 57 -4.56 12.29 0.82
C GLY A 57 -4.67 11.55 -0.53
N PRO A 58 -5.82 11.58 -1.21
CA PRO A 58 -6.05 10.80 -2.43
C PRO A 58 -5.20 11.27 -3.63
N GLU A 59 -4.88 12.57 -3.69
CA GLU A 59 -4.04 13.18 -4.72
C GLU A 59 -2.53 12.94 -4.55
N LYS A 60 -2.09 12.31 -3.45
CA LYS A 60 -0.65 12.13 -3.16
C LYS A 60 -0.21 10.69 -3.40
N ASN A 61 0.83 10.55 -4.21
CA ASN A 61 1.58 9.31 -4.30
C ASN A 61 2.48 9.15 -3.07
N CYS A 62 2.39 8.01 -2.38
CA CYS A 62 3.29 7.67 -1.27
C CYS A 62 4.78 7.80 -1.64
N ASN A 63 5.13 7.58 -2.92
CA ASN A 63 6.50 7.66 -3.40
C ASN A 63 7.11 9.08 -3.33
N SER A 64 6.31 10.14 -3.44
CA SER A 64 6.85 11.51 -3.37
C SER A 64 7.23 11.95 -1.95
N GLN A 65 6.59 11.34 -0.94
CA GLN A 65 6.84 11.64 0.48
C GLN A 65 7.80 10.66 1.15
N CYS A 66 8.13 9.55 0.46
CA CYS A 66 9.00 8.53 1.00
C CYS A 66 10.47 8.85 0.68
N GLY A 67 11.21 9.38 1.66
CA GLY A 67 12.67 9.53 1.53
C GLY A 67 13.33 8.16 1.38
N TYR A 68 13.73 7.81 0.16
CA TYR A 68 14.16 6.48 -0.31
C TYR A 68 15.20 5.71 0.52
N LYS A 69 15.86 6.32 1.53
CA LYS A 69 16.97 5.71 2.26
C LYS A 69 16.56 4.63 3.30
N ASN A 70 15.33 4.64 3.82
CA ASN A 70 14.83 3.66 4.80
C ASN A 70 13.30 3.56 4.70
N ASN A 71 12.78 2.78 3.76
CA ASN A 71 11.34 2.69 3.52
C ASN A 71 10.75 1.31 3.83
N CYS A 72 9.41 1.26 3.86
CA CYS A 72 8.63 0.04 4.11
C CYS A 72 9.03 -1.15 3.22
N GLN A 73 9.48 -0.88 1.99
CA GLN A 73 9.90 -1.88 1.02
C GLN A 73 11.23 -2.52 1.42
N MET A 74 12.22 -1.71 1.77
CA MET A 74 13.53 -2.18 2.25
C MET A 74 13.41 -2.96 3.57
N ALA A 75 12.50 -2.56 4.45
CA ALA A 75 12.27 -3.22 5.73
C ALA A 75 11.45 -4.52 5.65
N CYS A 76 10.89 -4.87 4.49
CA CYS A 76 10.03 -6.02 4.34
C CYS A 76 10.77 -7.33 4.68
N THR A 77 10.26 -8.10 5.66
CA THR A 77 10.87 -9.37 6.12
C THR A 77 11.10 -10.39 4.98
N ARG A 78 10.27 -10.35 3.93
CA ARG A 78 10.38 -11.25 2.78
C ARG A 78 11.68 -11.07 1.98
N SER A 79 12.37 -9.94 2.12
CA SER A 79 13.71 -9.74 1.55
C SER A 79 14.73 -10.79 2.01
N LYS A 80 14.49 -11.45 3.16
CA LYS A 80 15.32 -12.54 3.69
C LYS A 80 15.01 -13.92 3.07
N ILE A 81 13.97 -14.02 2.24
CA ILE A 81 13.55 -15.26 1.59
C ILE A 81 13.84 -15.19 0.10
N ASP A 82 13.32 -14.16 -0.57
CA ASP A 82 13.53 -13.96 -2.01
C ASP A 82 13.76 -12.48 -2.35
N ARG A 83 12.69 -11.68 -2.37
CA ARG A 83 12.73 -10.23 -2.60
C ARG A 83 11.64 -9.55 -1.78
N PRO A 84 11.82 -8.28 -1.38
CA PRO A 84 10.75 -7.55 -0.71
C PRO A 84 9.51 -7.44 -1.60
N LEU A 85 8.35 -7.20 -0.96
CA LEU A 85 7.15 -6.83 -1.69
C LEU A 85 7.33 -5.47 -2.37
N GLU A 86 6.81 -5.30 -3.57
CA GLU A 86 6.75 -4.02 -4.26
C GLU A 86 5.59 -3.14 -3.75
N ILE A 87 5.68 -2.75 -2.47
CA ILE A 87 4.66 -1.98 -1.74
C ILE A 87 4.27 -0.69 -2.49
N SER A 88 5.24 0.02 -3.07
CA SER A 88 4.98 1.21 -3.86
C SER A 88 4.06 0.95 -5.05
N LYS A 89 4.27 -0.14 -5.79
CA LYS A 89 3.41 -0.52 -6.92
C LYS A 89 2.02 -0.95 -6.48
N ILE A 90 1.91 -1.60 -5.31
CA ILE A 90 0.61 -1.93 -4.71
C ILE A 90 -0.16 -0.66 -4.37
N HIS A 91 0.50 0.34 -3.75
CA HIS A 91 -0.13 1.62 -3.43
C HIS A 91 -0.50 2.41 -4.69
N GLU A 92 0.36 2.44 -5.73
CA GLU A 92 0.07 3.09 -7.02
C GLU A 92 -1.14 2.44 -7.70
N PHE A 93 -1.20 1.11 -7.72
CA PHE A 93 -2.37 0.38 -8.21
C PHE A 93 -3.64 0.77 -7.45
N LEU A 94 -3.57 0.79 -6.11
CA LEU A 94 -4.70 1.12 -5.25
C LEU A 94 -5.23 2.53 -5.56
N LEU A 95 -4.35 3.53 -5.64
CA LEU A 95 -4.73 4.91 -5.98
C LEU A 95 -5.30 5.03 -7.40
N SER A 96 -4.73 4.32 -8.39
CA SER A 96 -5.21 4.36 -9.78
C SER A 96 -6.64 3.82 -9.95
N LYS A 97 -7.12 3.03 -8.99
CA LYS A 97 -8.49 2.51 -8.97
C LYS A 97 -9.44 3.46 -8.21
N VAL A 98 -8.93 4.22 -7.24
CA VAL A 98 -9.71 5.28 -6.57
C VAL A 98 -10.17 6.33 -7.57
N GLU A 99 -9.29 6.77 -8.47
CA GLU A 99 -9.60 7.77 -9.52
C GLU A 99 -10.75 7.34 -10.46
N LYS A 100 -11.06 6.04 -10.53
CA LYS A 100 -12.17 5.51 -11.34
C LYS A 100 -13.48 5.32 -10.56
N GLU A 101 -13.45 5.45 -9.24
CA GLU A 101 -14.59 5.22 -8.34
C GLU A 101 -15.01 6.48 -7.55
N VAL A 102 -14.45 7.66 -7.83
CA VAL A 102 -14.86 8.91 -7.16
C VAL A 102 -16.28 9.32 -7.60
N GLN A 103 -17.29 8.75 -6.95
CA GLN A 103 -18.39 9.57 -6.45
C GLN A 103 -17.85 10.37 -5.26
N PRO A 104 -18.19 11.66 -5.13
CA PRO A 104 -17.67 12.50 -4.06
C PRO A 104 -18.07 11.90 -2.71
N VAL A 105 -17.09 11.40 -1.95
CA VAL A 105 -17.27 11.16 -0.52
C VAL A 105 -17.38 12.55 0.10
N GLY A 106 -18.62 13.01 0.26
CA GLY A 106 -18.92 14.25 0.95
C GLY A 106 -18.29 14.21 2.33
N LEU A 107 -17.29 15.05 2.53
CA LEU A 107 -16.80 15.42 3.85
C LEU A 107 -17.93 16.23 4.51
N LYS A 108 -18.83 15.53 5.23
CA LYS A 108 -19.58 16.09 6.36
C LYS A 108 -18.78 15.62 7.58
N THR A 109 -18.24 16.48 8.43
CA THR A 109 -18.74 17.73 9.03
C THR A 109 -17.54 18.53 9.50
#